data_AF-A0A7H8ILE0-F1
#
_entry.id   AF-A0A7H8ILE0-F1
#
_cell.length_a   1.000
_cell.length_b   1.000
_cell.length_c   1.000
_cell.angle_alpha   90.00
_cell.angle_beta   90.00
_cell.angle_gamma   90.00
#
_symmetry.space_group_name_H-M   'P 1'
#
loop_
_entity.id
_entity.type
_entity.pdbx_description
1 polymer ?
#
loop_
_entity_poly.entity_id
_entity_poly.type
_entity_poly.pdbx_seq_one_letter_code
_entity_poly.pdbx_strand_id
1 'polypeptide(L)'
;MGHREDLLAGAKRCLLEKGWSRTTARDIVAASGANLASIGYHYGSKDALMREALFAAMGDWADDVQRSLADDAATGSDLVGRFESGWTRALELFNKHQAVWRAQLEAIMQVERDPELREAFAKAQPEGRLGLVALFHGIDEREVDEETARTLGSFYMTLVSGMVVQMAINPDLTPDAQELIEAMRRILSGTRPGPSD
;
A
#
# COMPACT_ATOMS: atom_id res chain seq x y z
N MET A 1 -13.30 -15.56 19.86
CA MET A 1 -12.25 -15.58 18.80
C MET A 1 -11.51 -16.89 18.94
N GLY A 2 -11.18 -17.55 17.83
CA GLY A 2 -10.43 -18.81 17.83
C GLY A 2 -8.93 -18.55 17.74
N HIS A 3 -8.14 -19.58 18.04
CA HIS A 3 -6.69 -19.50 17.96
C HIS A 3 -6.18 -19.12 16.56
N ARG A 4 -6.95 -19.37 15.49
CA ARG A 4 -6.62 -18.92 14.14
C ARG A 4 -6.65 -17.39 14.06
N GLU A 5 -7.75 -16.75 14.44
CA GLU A 5 -7.90 -15.29 14.36
C GLU A 5 -6.93 -14.57 15.30
N ASP A 6 -6.72 -15.10 16.51
CA ASP A 6 -5.79 -14.53 17.49
C ASP A 6 -4.36 -14.53 16.96
N LEU A 7 -3.94 -15.61 16.28
CA LEU A 7 -2.63 -15.70 15.64
C LEU A 7 -2.48 -14.69 14.50
N LEU A 8 -3.50 -14.48 13.67
CA LEU A 8 -3.46 -13.48 12.60
C LEU A 8 -3.34 -12.08 13.17
N ALA A 9 -4.13 -11.74 14.20
CA ALA A 9 -4.06 -10.45 14.87
C ALA A 9 -2.70 -10.23 15.55
N GLY A 10 -2.16 -11.25 16.22
CA GLY A 10 -0.83 -11.22 16.82
C GLY A 10 0.27 -11.03 15.78
N ALA A 11 0.19 -11.74 14.65
CA ALA A 11 1.14 -11.61 13.54
C ALA A 11 1.08 -10.23 12.89
N LYS A 12 -0.12 -9.66 12.66
CA LYS A 12 -0.29 -8.28 12.18
C LYS A 12 0.38 -7.27 13.13
N ARG A 13 0.15 -7.38 14.43
CA ARG A 13 0.82 -6.51 15.42
C ARG A 13 2.34 -6.63 15.34
N CYS A 14 2.88 -7.85 15.37
CA CYS A 14 4.32 -8.06 15.27
C CYS A 14 4.89 -7.52 13.95
N LEU A 15 4.19 -7.72 12.83
CA LEU A 15 4.61 -7.22 11.52
C LEU A 15 4.73 -5.69 11.52
N LEU A 16 3.75 -4.98 12.08
CA LEU A 16 3.74 -3.51 12.10
C LEU A 16 4.73 -2.91 13.09
N GLU A 17 4.96 -3.57 14.24
CA GLU A 17 5.88 -3.08 15.27
C GLU A 17 7.34 -3.46 14.97
N LYS A 18 7.57 -4.70 14.53
CA LYS A 18 8.90 -5.29 14.39
C LYS A 18 9.36 -5.43 12.95
N GLY A 19 8.46 -5.40 11.97
CA GLY A 19 8.79 -5.70 10.57
C GLY A 19 8.79 -7.21 10.28
N TRP A 20 8.93 -7.52 8.99
CA TRP A 20 8.85 -8.89 8.48
C TRP A 20 10.01 -9.75 9.00
N SER A 21 11.24 -9.23 8.83
CA SER A 21 12.45 -10.04 9.04
C SER A 21 12.74 -10.32 10.51
N ARG A 22 12.38 -9.39 11.40
CA ARG A 22 12.65 -9.49 12.85
C ARG A 22 11.56 -10.24 13.62
N THR A 23 10.43 -10.55 13.00
CA THR A 23 9.31 -11.23 13.68
C THR A 23 9.55 -12.74 13.76
N THR A 24 9.52 -13.28 14.99
CA THR A 24 9.67 -14.72 15.25
C THR A 24 8.32 -15.37 15.60
N ALA A 25 8.23 -16.69 15.49
CA ALA A 25 7.02 -17.42 15.90
C ALA A 25 6.71 -17.24 17.40
N ARG A 26 7.74 -17.05 18.25
CA ARG A 26 7.54 -16.77 19.68
C ARG A 26 6.97 -15.39 19.93
N ASP A 27 7.36 -14.40 19.13
CA ASP A 27 6.76 -13.06 19.20
C ASP A 27 5.27 -13.12 18.89
N ILE A 28 4.90 -13.83 17.83
CA ILE A 28 3.50 -14.00 17.41
C ILE A 28 2.69 -14.72 18.49
N VAL A 29 3.23 -15.80 19.07
CA VAL A 29 2.59 -16.52 20.17
C VAL A 29 2.40 -15.63 21.40
N ALA A 30 3.43 -14.86 21.78
CA ALA A 30 3.35 -13.92 22.89
C ALA A 30 2.31 -12.81 22.62
N ALA A 31 2.24 -12.31 21.39
CA ALA A 31 1.27 -11.28 21.00
C ALA A 31 -0.16 -11.82 20.89
N SER A 32 -0.36 -13.07 20.50
CA SER A 32 -1.68 -13.69 20.27
C SER A 32 -2.27 -14.34 21.51
N GLY A 33 -1.46 -14.76 22.48
CA GLY A 33 -1.90 -15.60 23.60
C GLY A 33 -2.22 -17.05 23.19
N ALA A 34 -2.00 -17.42 21.93
CA ALA A 34 -2.11 -18.79 21.44
C ALA A 34 -0.87 -19.61 21.84
N ASN A 35 -0.67 -20.77 21.22
CA ASN A 35 0.54 -21.59 21.42
C ASN A 35 1.27 -21.84 20.08
N LEU A 36 2.52 -22.30 20.18
CA LEU A 36 3.38 -22.49 19.00
C LEU A 36 2.85 -23.57 18.04
N ALA A 37 2.21 -24.62 18.55
CA ALA A 37 1.64 -25.68 17.74
C ALA A 37 0.45 -25.19 16.89
N SER A 38 -0.30 -24.21 17.38
CA SER A 38 -1.41 -23.60 16.66
C SER A 38 -0.99 -22.93 15.35
N ILE A 39 0.25 -22.41 15.24
CA ILE A 39 0.76 -21.84 13.98
C ILE A 39 0.84 -22.94 12.92
N GLY A 40 1.48 -24.07 13.23
CA GLY A 40 1.59 -25.19 12.32
C GLY A 40 0.22 -25.78 11.94
N TYR A 41 -0.69 -25.88 12.92
CA TYR A 41 -2.03 -26.41 12.68
C TYR A 41 -2.90 -25.53 11.77
N HIS A 42 -2.90 -24.21 11.97
CA HIS A 42 -3.81 -23.31 11.23
C HIS A 42 -3.22 -22.71 9.95
N TYR A 43 -1.91 -22.53 9.91
CA TYR A 43 -1.23 -21.80 8.83
C TYR A 43 -0.09 -22.60 8.19
N GLY A 44 0.26 -23.78 8.74
CA GLY A 44 1.35 -24.61 8.25
C GLY A 44 2.74 -24.09 8.63
N SER A 45 2.99 -22.78 8.57
CA SER A 45 4.28 -22.18 8.92
C SER A 45 4.16 -20.73 9.43
N LYS A 46 5.23 -20.24 10.06
CA LYS A 46 5.36 -18.82 10.41
C LYS A 46 5.28 -17.93 9.17
N ASP A 47 5.95 -18.31 8.09
CA ASP A 47 6.03 -17.47 6.89
C ASP A 47 4.67 -17.40 6.17
N ALA A 48 3.91 -18.50 6.14
CA ALA A 48 2.53 -18.50 5.66
C ALA A 48 1.63 -17.56 6.48
N LEU A 49 1.72 -17.62 7.82
CA LEU A 49 1.01 -16.69 8.70
C LEU A 49 1.45 -15.23 8.46
N MET A 50 2.74 -14.98 8.26
CA MET A 50 3.26 -13.63 7.96
C MET A 50 2.76 -13.11 6.61
N ARG A 51 2.66 -13.96 5.58
CA ARG A 51 2.03 -13.61 4.29
C ARG A 51 0.58 -13.19 4.51
N GLU A 52 -0.23 -14.03 5.14
CA GLU A 52 -1.64 -13.70 5.43
C GLU A 52 -1.76 -12.41 6.26
N ALA A 53 -0.91 -12.22 7.27
CA ALA A 53 -0.90 -11.01 8.08
C ALA A 53 -0.57 -9.76 7.27
N LEU A 54 0.39 -9.83 6.34
CA LEU A 54 0.75 -8.71 5.48
C LEU A 54 -0.41 -8.29 4.57
N PHE A 55 -1.03 -9.24 3.86
CA PHE A 55 -2.16 -8.91 2.97
C PHE A 55 -3.40 -8.49 3.75
N ALA A 56 -3.64 -9.06 4.94
CA ALA A 56 -4.71 -8.60 5.82
C ALA A 56 -4.42 -7.20 6.39
N ALA A 57 -3.17 -6.80 6.62
CA ALA A 57 -2.83 -5.44 7.02
C ALA A 57 -2.97 -4.45 5.86
N MET A 58 -2.63 -4.85 4.64
CA MET A 58 -2.86 -4.04 3.43
C MET A 58 -4.36 -3.88 3.12
N GLY A 59 -5.17 -4.92 3.35
CA GLY A 59 -6.63 -4.87 3.23
C GLY A 59 -7.27 -3.90 4.22
N ASP A 60 -6.95 -4.01 5.52
CA ASP A 60 -7.43 -3.05 6.54
C ASP A 60 -7.08 -1.60 6.18
N TRP A 61 -5.88 -1.39 5.65
CA TRP A 61 -5.44 -0.08 5.19
C TRP A 61 -6.29 0.39 3.99
N ALA A 62 -6.50 -0.44 2.98
CA ALA A 62 -7.35 -0.09 1.84
C ALA A 62 -8.77 0.28 2.28
N ASP A 63 -9.34 -0.45 3.24
CA ASP A 63 -10.66 -0.13 3.82
C ASP A 63 -10.66 1.20 4.57
N ASP A 64 -9.59 1.52 5.32
CA ASP A 64 -9.41 2.82 5.98
C ASP A 64 -9.30 3.96 4.96
N VAL A 65 -8.58 3.74 3.85
CA VAL A 65 -8.48 4.70 2.73
C VAL A 65 -9.87 4.95 2.13
N GLN A 66 -10.60 3.90 1.80
CA GLN A 66 -11.92 4.00 1.19
C GLN A 66 -12.94 4.70 2.10
N ARG A 67 -12.94 4.39 3.40
CA ARG A 67 -13.82 5.07 4.37
C ARG A 67 -13.52 6.56 4.46
N SER A 68 -12.25 6.91 4.58
CA SER A 68 -11.83 8.30 4.59
C SER A 68 -12.29 9.01 3.30
N LEU A 69 -12.15 8.36 2.14
CA LEU A 69 -12.56 8.90 0.84
C LEU A 69 -14.04 9.21 0.73
N ALA A 70 -14.89 8.33 1.25
CA ALA A 70 -16.33 8.53 1.23
C ALA A 70 -16.76 9.76 2.05
N ASP A 71 -16.00 10.10 3.09
CA ASP A 71 -16.33 11.22 4.00
C ASP A 71 -15.95 12.60 3.42
N ASP A 72 -14.98 12.69 2.50
CA ASP A 72 -14.49 13.96 1.93
C ASP A 72 -14.86 14.17 0.45
N ALA A 73 -15.74 13.35 -0.11
CA ALA A 73 -16.09 13.34 -1.53
C ALA A 73 -16.92 14.57 -1.97
N ALA A 74 -16.35 15.78 -1.94
CA ALA A 74 -16.95 16.98 -2.52
C ALA A 74 -16.00 18.18 -2.70
N THR A 75 -14.77 18.06 -3.22
CA THR A 75 -14.01 19.28 -3.58
C THR A 75 -13.03 19.07 -4.74
N GLY A 76 -13.42 19.51 -5.94
CA GLY A 76 -12.59 19.54 -7.15
C GLY A 76 -13.43 19.34 -8.43
N SER A 77 -13.76 20.41 -9.14
CA SER A 77 -14.63 20.32 -10.33
C SER A 77 -13.89 19.90 -11.60
N ASP A 78 -12.56 20.04 -11.66
CA ASP A 78 -11.72 19.69 -12.81
C ASP A 78 -10.69 18.59 -12.50
N LEU A 79 -10.05 18.06 -13.55
CA LEU A 79 -9.12 16.93 -13.46
C LEU A 79 -7.88 17.23 -12.61
N VAL A 80 -7.38 18.46 -12.67
CA VAL A 80 -6.17 18.87 -11.94
C VAL A 80 -6.48 18.95 -10.45
N GLY A 81 -7.59 19.56 -10.06
CA GLY A 81 -8.02 19.62 -8.66
C GLY A 81 -8.26 18.23 -8.07
N ARG A 82 -8.85 17.30 -8.84
CA ARG A 82 -9.02 15.91 -8.39
C ARG A 82 -7.68 15.20 -8.16
N PHE A 83 -6.71 15.37 -9.06
CA PHE A 83 -5.38 14.80 -8.87
C PHE A 83 -4.68 15.43 -7.65
N GLU A 84 -4.77 16.75 -7.46
CA GLU A 84 -4.16 17.45 -6.33
C GLU A 84 -4.72 16.96 -5.00
N SER A 85 -6.04 16.87 -4.88
CA SER A 85 -6.71 16.33 -3.69
C SER A 85 -6.40 14.84 -3.49
N GLY A 86 -6.45 14.03 -4.55
CA GLY A 86 -6.12 12.60 -4.49
C GLY A 86 -4.68 12.35 -4.03
N TRP A 87 -3.71 13.14 -4.53
CA TRP A 87 -2.30 13.01 -4.17
C TRP A 87 -2.03 13.46 -2.73
N THR A 88 -2.56 14.62 -2.34
CA THR A 88 -2.44 15.14 -0.97
C THR A 88 -2.97 14.11 0.03
N ARG A 89 -4.14 13.53 -0.28
CA ARG A 89 -4.74 12.47 0.53
C ARG A 89 -3.89 11.21 0.56
N ALA A 90 -3.35 10.77 -0.57
CA ALA A 90 -2.47 9.62 -0.62
C ALA A 90 -1.27 9.83 0.33
N LEU A 91 -0.63 11.00 0.30
CA LEU A 91 0.47 11.36 1.20
C LEU A 91 0.07 11.29 2.69
N GLU A 92 -1.08 11.86 3.05
CA GLU A 92 -1.60 11.80 4.42
C GLU A 92 -1.80 10.36 4.90
N LEU A 93 -2.39 9.51 4.05
CA LEU A 93 -2.63 8.10 4.34
C LEU A 93 -1.31 7.31 4.46
N PHE A 94 -0.34 7.57 3.59
CA PHE A 94 0.98 6.94 3.67
C PHE A 94 1.73 7.35 4.94
N ASN A 95 1.61 8.62 5.36
CA ASN A 95 2.17 9.12 6.61
C ASN A 95 1.47 8.56 7.85
N LYS A 96 0.15 8.33 7.78
CA LYS A 96 -0.60 7.71 8.88
C LYS A 96 -0.25 6.23 9.05
N HIS A 97 -0.04 5.50 7.95
CA HIS A 97 0.13 4.05 7.95
C HIS A 97 1.58 3.59 7.68
N GLN A 98 2.57 4.32 8.20
CA GLN A 98 3.99 4.06 7.91
C GLN A 98 4.51 2.68 8.26
N ALA A 99 3.89 2.01 9.23
CA ALA A 99 4.25 0.65 9.59
C ALA A 99 3.90 -0.36 8.48
N VAL A 100 2.76 -0.18 7.80
CA VAL A 100 2.25 -1.12 6.79
C VAL A 100 3.16 -1.15 5.57
N TRP A 101 3.48 0.01 5.00
CA TRP A 101 4.31 0.06 3.79
C TRP A 101 5.78 -0.29 4.09
N ARG A 102 6.30 0.00 5.29
CA ARG A 102 7.65 -0.48 5.69
C ARG A 102 7.69 -2.00 5.74
N ALA A 103 6.67 -2.62 6.32
CA ALA A 103 6.55 -4.07 6.33
C ALA A 103 6.44 -4.66 4.92
N GLN A 104 5.70 -3.99 4.02
CA GLN A 104 5.61 -4.36 2.61
C GLN A 104 6.98 -4.28 1.91
N LEU A 105 7.75 -3.20 2.11
CA LEU A 105 9.11 -3.07 1.56
C LEU A 105 10.04 -4.19 2.04
N GLU A 106 10.01 -4.53 3.34
CA GLU A 106 10.77 -5.66 3.86
C GLU A 106 10.35 -7.01 3.23
N ALA A 107 9.04 -7.20 3.00
CA ALA A 107 8.50 -8.41 2.38
C ALA A 107 8.88 -8.52 0.89
N ILE A 108 8.91 -7.40 0.15
CA ILE A 108 9.33 -7.37 -1.25
C ILE A 108 10.75 -7.95 -1.41
N MET A 109 11.65 -7.69 -0.46
CA MET A 109 13.01 -8.26 -0.46
C MET A 109 13.05 -9.79 -0.32
N GLN A 110 11.95 -10.42 0.08
CA GLN A 110 11.83 -11.88 0.22
C GLN A 110 11.20 -12.57 -0.99
N VAL A 111 10.57 -11.80 -1.89
CA VAL A 111 9.82 -12.32 -3.05
C VAL A 111 10.67 -13.23 -3.94
N GLU A 112 11.97 -12.97 -4.06
CA GLU A 112 12.87 -13.82 -4.85
C GLU A 112 12.89 -15.27 -4.33
N ARG A 113 12.90 -15.42 -3.00
CA ARG A 113 13.07 -16.70 -2.28
C ARG A 113 11.76 -17.34 -1.84
N ASP A 114 10.65 -16.61 -1.90
CA ASP A 114 9.31 -17.07 -1.54
C ASP A 114 8.35 -16.96 -2.74
N PRO A 115 8.17 -18.05 -3.52
CA PRO A 115 7.26 -18.06 -4.66
C PRO A 115 5.79 -17.80 -4.30
N GLU A 116 5.34 -18.22 -3.12
CA GLU A 116 3.97 -17.99 -2.68
C GLU A 116 3.74 -16.52 -2.36
N LEU A 117 4.73 -15.84 -1.77
CA LEU A 117 4.69 -14.39 -1.58
C LEU A 117 4.66 -13.65 -2.93
N ARG A 118 5.47 -14.09 -3.92
CA ARG A 118 5.44 -13.55 -5.28
C ARG A 118 4.05 -13.66 -5.89
N GLU A 119 3.45 -14.84 -5.82
CA GLU A 119 2.11 -15.09 -6.34
C GLU A 119 1.06 -14.24 -5.63
N ALA A 120 1.14 -14.10 -4.31
CA ALA A 120 0.22 -13.27 -3.55
C ALA A 120 0.30 -11.79 -3.94
N PHE A 121 1.52 -11.25 -4.13
CA PHE A 121 1.68 -9.88 -4.65
C PHE A 121 1.16 -9.73 -6.08
N ALA A 122 1.43 -10.70 -6.95
CA ALA A 122 0.94 -10.69 -8.32
C ALA A 122 -0.60 -10.70 -8.37
N LYS A 123 -1.23 -11.47 -7.48
CA LYS A 123 -2.68 -11.53 -7.34
C LYS A 123 -3.29 -10.24 -6.82
N ALA A 124 -2.61 -9.51 -5.92
CA ALA A 124 -3.14 -8.30 -5.29
C ALA A 124 -2.88 -7.00 -6.09
N GLN A 125 -1.99 -7.04 -7.09
CA GLN A 125 -1.68 -5.86 -7.91
C GLN A 125 -2.89 -5.30 -8.69
N PRO A 126 -3.72 -6.12 -9.36
CA PRO A 126 -4.88 -5.64 -10.10
C PRO A 126 -5.88 -4.86 -9.22
N GLU A 127 -6.21 -5.38 -8.04
CA GLU A 127 -7.09 -4.74 -7.07
C GLU A 127 -6.47 -3.44 -6.55
N GLY A 128 -5.16 -3.45 -6.26
CA GLY A 128 -4.44 -2.23 -5.89
C GLY A 128 -4.52 -1.14 -6.97
N ARG A 129 -4.47 -1.50 -8.26
CA ARG A 129 -4.61 -0.54 -9.38
C ARG A 129 -6.02 0.05 -9.46
N LEU A 130 -7.05 -0.78 -9.27
CA LEU A 130 -8.44 -0.34 -9.23
C LEU A 130 -8.67 0.65 -8.09
N GLY A 131 -8.26 0.29 -6.87
CA GLY A 131 -8.38 1.15 -5.69
C GLY A 131 -7.64 2.48 -5.84
N LEU A 132 -6.49 2.50 -6.51
CA LEU A 132 -5.77 3.74 -6.81
C LEU A 132 -6.53 4.63 -7.81
N VAL A 133 -7.11 4.08 -8.88
CA VAL A 133 -7.94 4.88 -9.79
C VAL A 133 -9.14 5.47 -9.05
N ALA A 134 -9.85 4.65 -8.27
CA ALA A 134 -10.97 5.08 -7.46
C ALA A 134 -10.59 6.26 -6.53
N LEU A 135 -9.46 6.14 -5.83
CA LEU A 135 -8.87 7.15 -4.96
C LEU A 135 -8.60 8.47 -5.69
N PHE A 136 -7.91 8.44 -6.83
CA PHE A 136 -7.50 9.65 -7.55
C PHE A 136 -8.65 10.33 -8.31
N HIS A 137 -9.69 9.59 -8.66
CA HIS A 137 -10.84 10.11 -9.40
C HIS A 137 -12.06 10.42 -8.53
N GLY A 138 -12.06 9.96 -7.27
CA GLY A 138 -13.17 10.14 -6.33
C GLY A 138 -14.42 9.36 -6.77
N ILE A 139 -14.24 8.15 -7.27
CA ILE A 139 -15.31 7.27 -7.77
C ILE A 139 -15.30 5.93 -7.03
N ASP A 140 -16.39 5.16 -7.13
CA ASP A 140 -16.42 3.80 -6.61
C ASP A 140 -15.50 2.88 -7.45
N GLU A 141 -14.79 1.96 -6.80
CA GLU A 141 -13.90 1.02 -7.48
C GLU A 141 -14.63 0.16 -8.54
N ARG A 142 -15.93 -0.12 -8.32
CA ARG A 142 -16.78 -0.87 -9.25
C ARG A 142 -17.09 -0.11 -10.54
N GLU A 143 -16.83 1.20 -10.58
CA GLU A 143 -16.98 2.03 -11.76
C GLU A 143 -15.71 2.05 -12.64
N VAL A 144 -14.60 1.49 -12.16
CA VAL A 144 -13.34 1.45 -12.90
C VAL A 144 -13.31 0.27 -13.86
N ASP A 145 -13.25 0.55 -15.17
CA ASP A 145 -13.07 -0.50 -16.18
C ASP A 145 -11.63 -1.03 -16.25
N GLU A 146 -11.47 -2.20 -16.86
CA GLU A 146 -10.19 -2.91 -16.94
C GLU A 146 -9.11 -2.11 -17.72
N GLU A 147 -9.51 -1.35 -18.74
CA GLU A 147 -8.59 -0.54 -19.52
C GLU A 147 -8.03 0.64 -18.71
N THR A 148 -8.89 1.32 -17.98
CA THR A 148 -8.55 2.41 -17.07
C THR A 148 -7.66 1.91 -15.93
N ALA A 149 -8.00 0.77 -15.33
CA ALA A 149 -7.17 0.14 -14.30
C ALA A 149 -5.78 -0.24 -14.82
N ARG A 150 -5.71 -0.79 -16.04
CA ARG A 150 -4.44 -1.17 -16.67
C ARG A 150 -3.58 0.04 -17.02
N THR A 151 -4.18 1.15 -17.45
CA THR A 151 -3.45 2.35 -17.89
C THR A 151 -3.19 3.30 -16.73
N LEU A 152 -4.21 4.00 -16.24
CA LEU A 152 -4.12 4.95 -15.14
C LEU A 152 -3.72 4.27 -13.84
N GLY A 153 -4.30 3.12 -13.52
CA GLY A 153 -3.97 2.40 -12.29
C GLY A 153 -2.50 1.96 -12.24
N SER A 154 -1.92 1.49 -13.35
CA SER A 154 -0.48 1.18 -13.41
C SER A 154 0.40 2.43 -13.27
N PHE A 155 -0.01 3.56 -13.85
CA PHE A 155 0.69 4.83 -13.69
C PHE A 155 0.68 5.29 -12.22
N TYR A 156 -0.50 5.31 -11.58
CA TYR A 156 -0.63 5.65 -10.17
C TYR A 156 0.16 4.69 -9.27
N MET A 157 0.08 3.38 -9.53
CA MET A 157 0.83 2.40 -8.76
C MET A 157 2.34 2.62 -8.87
N THR A 158 2.83 3.00 -10.04
CA THR A 158 4.25 3.32 -10.25
C THR A 158 4.68 4.54 -9.45
N LEU A 159 3.90 5.63 -9.53
CA LEU A 159 4.17 6.86 -8.77
C LEU A 159 4.14 6.62 -7.27
N VAL A 160 3.09 5.95 -6.78
CA VAL A 160 2.90 5.65 -5.36
C VAL A 160 4.00 4.72 -4.84
N SER A 161 4.39 3.70 -5.59
CA SER A 161 5.47 2.79 -5.18
C SER A 161 6.81 3.52 -5.08
N GLY A 162 7.13 4.38 -6.05
CA GLY A 162 8.33 5.22 -6.01
C GLY A 162 8.30 6.22 -4.85
N MET A 163 7.13 6.79 -4.55
CA MET A 163 6.92 7.69 -3.43
C MET A 163 7.17 6.99 -2.08
N VAL A 164 6.61 5.79 -1.88
CA VAL A 164 6.82 4.99 -0.66
C VAL A 164 8.31 4.76 -0.40
N VAL A 165 9.09 4.45 -1.45
CA VAL A 165 10.55 4.28 -1.32
C VAL A 165 11.24 5.59 -0.97
N GLN A 166 10.90 6.70 -1.63
CA GLN A 166 11.50 8.01 -1.35
C GLN A 166 11.20 8.46 0.08
N MET A 167 9.96 8.31 0.53
CA MET A 167 9.54 8.66 1.89
C MET A 167 10.25 7.81 2.95
N ALA A 168 10.55 6.54 2.63
CA ALA A 168 11.35 5.67 3.49
C ALA A 168 12.80 6.15 3.66
N ILE A 169 13.35 6.81 2.64
CA ILE A 169 14.73 7.31 2.61
C ILE A 169 14.81 8.70 3.26
N ASN A 170 13.99 9.64 2.80
CA ASN A 170 13.90 10.99 3.33
C ASN A 170 12.50 11.59 3.08
N PRO A 171 11.63 11.69 4.11
CA PRO A 171 10.30 12.23 3.95
C PRO A 171 10.28 13.71 3.54
N ASP A 172 11.31 14.48 3.88
CA ASP A 172 11.39 15.92 3.58
C ASP A 172 11.66 16.21 2.09
N LEU A 173 12.01 15.18 1.31
CA LEU A 173 12.26 15.29 -0.14
C LEU A 173 11.13 14.66 -0.97
N THR A 174 10.00 14.31 -0.34
CA THR A 174 8.87 13.73 -1.06
C THR A 174 8.15 14.79 -1.88
N PRO A 175 7.94 14.58 -3.18
CA PRO A 175 7.30 15.59 -4.00
C PRO A 175 5.83 15.78 -3.63
N ASP A 176 5.41 17.05 -3.56
CA ASP A 176 4.01 17.37 -3.35
C ASP A 176 3.19 17.21 -4.65
N ALA A 177 1.88 17.44 -4.54
CA ALA A 177 0.98 17.32 -5.68
C ALA A 177 1.29 18.32 -6.81
N GLN A 178 1.68 19.54 -6.45
CA GLN A 178 1.94 20.63 -7.39
C GLN A 178 3.21 20.35 -8.21
N GLU A 179 4.25 19.85 -7.55
CA GLU A 179 5.49 19.43 -8.20
C GLU A 179 5.24 18.32 -9.22
N LEU A 180 4.40 17.32 -8.89
CA LEU A 180 4.06 16.25 -9.82
C LEU A 180 3.19 16.72 -10.99
N ILE A 181 2.19 17.57 -10.75
CA ILE A 181 1.37 18.16 -11.81
C ILE A 181 2.25 18.95 -12.78
N GLU A 182 3.16 19.77 -12.25
CA GLU A 182 4.07 20.57 -13.05
C GLU A 182 5.06 19.68 -13.83
N ALA A 183 5.58 18.62 -13.21
CA ALA A 183 6.42 17.64 -13.89
C ALA A 183 5.67 16.97 -15.06
N MET A 184 4.43 16.50 -14.83
CA MET A 184 3.59 15.91 -15.88
C MET A 184 3.33 16.90 -17.02
N ARG A 185 3.02 18.16 -16.69
CA ARG A 185 2.81 19.22 -17.69
C ARG A 185 4.05 19.42 -18.57
N ARG A 186 5.24 19.53 -17.97
CA ARG A 186 6.51 19.73 -18.71
C ARG A 186 6.87 18.54 -19.59
N ILE A 187 6.65 17.32 -19.09
CA ILE A 187 6.88 16.09 -19.86
C ILE A 187 5.97 16.06 -21.09
N LEU A 188 4.67 16.35 -20.92
CA LEU A 188 3.68 16.30 -21.99
C LEU A 188 3.80 17.47 -22.98
N SER A 189 4.28 18.64 -22.55
CA SER A 189 4.54 19.77 -23.44
C SER A 189 5.80 19.60 -24.30
N GLY A 190 6.64 18.60 -23.99
CA GLY A 190 7.87 18.32 -24.73
C GLY A 190 8.96 19.40 -24.55
N THR A 191 8.85 20.24 -23.52
CA THR A 191 9.81 21.30 -23.24
C THR A 191 11.13 20.65 -22.80
N ARG A 192 12.19 20.81 -23.60
CA ARG A 192 13.51 20.31 -23.20
C ARG A 192 13.98 21.05 -21.95
N PRO A 193 14.36 20.34 -20.88
CA PRO A 193 14.98 20.99 -19.74
C PRO A 193 16.30 21.61 -20.18
N GLY A 194 16.42 22.92 -20.01
CA GLY A 194 17.64 23.70 -20.21
C GLY A 194 17.95 24.49 -18.93
N PRO A 195 19.20 24.94 -18.74
CA PRO A 195 19.50 25.84 -17.63
C PRO A 195 18.60 27.07 -17.75
N SER A 196 18.00 27.50 -16.63
CA SER A 196 17.40 28.81 -16.55
C SER A 196 18.51 29.85 -16.76
N ASP A 197 18.32 30.76 -17.71
CA ASP A 197 19.17 31.95 -17.85
C ASP A 197 19.07 32.87 -16.60
#